data_AF-A0A7S4M3F1-F1
#
_entry.id   AF-A0A7S4M3F1-F1
#
_cell.length_a   1.000
_cell.length_b   1.000
_cell.length_c   1.000
_cell.angle_alpha   90.00
_cell.angle_beta   90.00
_cell.angle_gamma   90.00
#
_symmetry.space_group_name_H-M   'P 1'
#
loop_
_entity.id
_entity.type
_entity.pdbx_description
1 polymer ?
#
loop_
_entity_poly.entity_id
_entity_poly.type
_entity_poly.pdbx_seq_one_letter_code
_entity_poly.pdbx_strand_id
1 'polypeptide(L)'
;AGYMPDEDHLFEDFPGSFCYAAPELIRGVPYKGRSADVYSLGVILYTMLQSTYPFYSEDKREMTNMILSDDVTFDTYITSPARELIRWMLMKNPAQRPTLDQIKNHSWVREEPKSFKPMSPLKHTVSRLKETARASLSPVQSRRRARASVA
;
A
#
# COMPACT_ATOMS: atom_id res chain seq x y z
N ALA A 1 12.12 -8.92 -10.68
CA ALA A 1 12.18 -7.79 -11.63
C ALA A 1 11.32 -6.68 -11.05
N GLY A 2 11.95 -5.72 -10.35
CA GLY A 2 11.25 -4.54 -9.84
C GLY A 2 11.17 -3.54 -10.98
N TYR A 3 9.95 -3.16 -11.36
CA TYR A 3 9.72 -2.10 -12.31
C TYR A 3 10.02 -0.78 -11.60
N MET A 4 11.22 -0.24 -11.80
CA MET A 4 11.47 1.19 -11.59
C MET A 4 11.29 1.84 -12.96
N PRO A 5 10.27 2.68 -13.16
CA PRO A 5 10.10 3.37 -14.42
C PRO A 5 11.28 4.31 -14.66
N ASP A 6 11.67 4.46 -15.93
CA ASP A 6 12.71 5.39 -16.36
C ASP A 6 12.39 6.82 -15.89
N GLU A 7 13.43 7.58 -15.51
CA GLU A 7 13.36 8.95 -14.96
C GLU A 7 12.60 9.96 -15.85
N ASP A 8 12.36 9.63 -17.12
CA ASP A 8 11.66 10.47 -18.10
C ASP A 8 10.16 10.11 -18.29
N HIS A 9 9.58 9.21 -17.46
CA HIS A 9 8.14 8.98 -17.45
C HIS A 9 7.39 10.17 -16.83
N LEU A 10 6.91 11.06 -17.69
CA LEU A 10 5.95 12.09 -17.31
C LEU A 10 4.62 11.41 -16.92
N PHE A 11 4.27 11.49 -15.63
CA PHE A 11 2.96 11.07 -15.15
C PHE A 11 1.91 12.07 -15.64
N GLU A 12 1.21 11.74 -16.73
CA GLU A 12 0.22 12.64 -17.33
C GLU A 12 -1.03 12.82 -16.46
N ASP A 13 -1.36 11.87 -15.58
CA ASP A 13 -2.54 11.97 -14.72
C ASP A 13 -2.41 11.19 -13.40
N PHE A 14 -1.56 11.69 -12.49
CA PHE A 14 -1.74 11.37 -11.06
C PHE A 14 -1.12 12.47 -10.20
N PRO A 15 -1.91 13.40 -9.63
CA PRO A 15 -1.40 14.19 -8.54
C PRO A 15 -1.26 13.19 -7.39
N GLY A 16 -0.05 12.69 -7.13
CA GLY A 16 0.21 11.81 -5.97
C GLY A 16 -0.38 12.39 -4.69
N SER A 17 -0.46 13.72 -4.58
CA SER A 17 -1.11 14.46 -3.50
C SER A 17 -2.63 14.25 -3.37
N PHE A 18 -3.36 13.90 -4.43
CA PHE A 18 -4.83 13.79 -4.42
C PHE A 18 -5.32 12.65 -3.53
N CYS A 19 -4.61 11.51 -3.51
CA CYS A 19 -4.95 10.38 -2.64
C CYS A 19 -4.85 10.69 -1.15
N TYR A 20 -4.11 11.74 -0.78
CA TYR A 20 -3.94 12.20 0.60
C TYR A 20 -4.91 13.32 0.98
N ALA A 21 -5.65 13.88 0.02
CA ALA A 21 -6.47 15.07 0.23
C ALA A 21 -7.75 14.75 1.02
N ALA A 22 -8.05 15.58 2.01
CA ALA A 22 -9.26 15.44 2.81
C ALA A 22 -10.52 15.81 1.99
N PRO A 23 -11.71 15.26 2.33
CA PRO A 23 -12.96 15.52 1.62
C PRO A 23 -13.29 16.99 1.42
N GLU A 24 -12.98 17.84 2.39
CA GLU A 24 -13.20 19.28 2.33
C GLU A 24 -12.24 20.01 1.36
N LEU A 25 -11.01 19.51 1.16
CA LEU A 25 -10.12 20.00 0.11
C LEU A 25 -10.66 19.61 -1.27
N ILE A 26 -11.15 18.39 -1.41
CA ILE A 26 -11.77 17.91 -2.66
C ILE A 26 -13.01 18.73 -3.02
N ARG A 27 -13.81 19.12 -2.03
CA ARG A 27 -14.96 20.01 -2.22
C ARG A 27 -14.58 21.48 -2.50
N GLY A 28 -13.31 21.87 -2.33
CA GLY A 28 -12.86 23.25 -2.52
C GLY A 28 -13.44 24.24 -1.51
N VAL A 29 -13.78 23.78 -0.30
CA VAL A 29 -14.37 24.64 0.74
C VAL A 29 -13.31 25.12 1.74
N PRO A 30 -13.52 26.24 2.45
CA PRO A 30 -12.63 26.65 3.52
C PRO A 30 -12.47 25.54 4.57
N TYR A 31 -11.24 25.28 4.98
CA TYR A 31 -10.91 24.15 5.85
C TYR A 31 -9.95 24.56 6.98
N LYS A 32 -9.93 23.74 8.03
CA LYS A 32 -8.96 23.86 9.13
C LYS A 32 -7.77 22.95 8.83
N GLY A 33 -6.59 23.53 8.58
CA GLY A 33 -5.37 22.79 8.21
C GLY A 33 -5.09 21.57 9.09
N ARG A 34 -5.10 21.75 10.42
CA ARG A 34 -4.84 20.65 11.38
C ARG A 34 -5.75 19.42 11.21
N SER A 35 -7.03 19.63 10.86
CA SER A 35 -7.96 18.51 10.65
C SER A 35 -7.74 17.83 9.31
N ALA A 36 -7.39 18.60 8.27
CA ALA A 36 -7.01 18.06 6.98
C ALA A 36 -5.69 17.26 7.08
N ASP A 37 -4.71 17.77 7.81
CA ASP A 37 -3.44 17.08 8.07
C ASP A 37 -3.65 15.72 8.77
N VAL A 38 -4.59 15.64 9.71
CA VAL A 38 -4.98 14.38 10.37
C VAL A 38 -5.53 13.37 9.38
N TYR A 39 -6.33 13.81 8.41
CA TYR A 39 -6.84 12.93 7.35
C TYR A 39 -5.69 12.39 6.49
N SER A 40 -4.81 13.27 6.02
CA SER A 40 -3.63 12.87 5.24
C SER A 40 -2.72 11.91 6.01
N LEU A 41 -2.53 12.14 7.31
CA LEU A 41 -1.79 11.24 8.19
C LEU A 41 -2.48 9.87 8.30
N GLY A 42 -3.82 9.84 8.32
CA GLY A 42 -4.61 8.60 8.32
C GLY A 42 -4.41 7.80 7.04
N VAL A 43 -4.37 8.47 5.88
CA VAL A 43 -4.06 7.83 4.58
C VAL A 43 -2.65 7.25 4.61
N ILE A 44 -1.66 8.02 5.04
CA ILE A 44 -0.27 7.57 5.14
C ILE A 44 -0.16 6.34 6.05
N LEU A 45 -0.77 6.39 7.24
CA LEU A 45 -0.76 5.28 8.18
C LEU A 45 -1.41 4.02 7.60
N TYR A 46 -2.55 4.18 6.92
CA TYR A 46 -3.18 3.08 6.19
C TYR A 46 -2.23 2.46 5.17
N THR A 47 -1.58 3.29 4.34
CA THR A 47 -0.67 2.84 3.29
C THR A 47 0.56 2.12 3.85
N MET A 48 1.10 2.56 4.99
CA MET A 48 2.18 1.85 5.66
C MET A 48 1.79 0.43 6.11
N LEU A 49 0.51 0.21 6.48
CA LEU A 49 0.04 -1.07 7.01
C LEU A 49 -0.58 -2.00 5.96
N GLN A 50 -1.25 -1.45 4.94
CA GLN A 50 -1.92 -2.22 3.87
C GLN A 50 -1.15 -2.24 2.55
N SER A 51 -0.07 -1.47 2.41
CA SER A 51 0.69 -1.31 1.16
C SER A 51 -0.13 -0.83 -0.05
N THR A 52 -1.29 -0.24 0.20
CA THR A 52 -2.21 0.34 -0.80
C THR A 52 -2.88 1.60 -0.25
N TYR A 53 -3.64 2.32 -1.07
CA TYR A 53 -4.42 3.48 -0.64
C TYR A 53 -5.80 3.06 -0.12
N PRO A 54 -6.38 3.80 0.86
CA PRO A 54 -7.71 3.49 1.37
C PRO A 54 -8.82 3.80 0.35
N PHE A 55 -8.60 4.77 -0.52
CA PHE A 55 -9.52 5.17 -1.59
C PHE A 55 -8.71 5.37 -2.87
N TYR A 56 -8.92 4.52 -3.88
CA TYR A 56 -8.20 4.57 -5.14
C TYR A 56 -9.06 4.02 -6.27
N SER A 57 -9.09 4.75 -7.38
CA SER A 57 -9.61 4.31 -8.67
C SER A 57 -8.80 5.00 -9.77
N GLU A 58 -8.75 4.42 -10.97
CA GLU A 58 -8.20 5.09 -12.14
C GLU A 58 -9.11 6.24 -12.61
N ASP A 59 -10.42 6.16 -12.35
CA ASP A 59 -11.35 7.26 -12.61
C ASP A 59 -11.35 8.25 -11.44
N LYS A 60 -10.93 9.49 -11.72
CA LYS A 60 -10.92 10.60 -10.76
C LYS A 60 -12.29 10.87 -10.14
N ARG A 61 -13.38 10.69 -10.88
CA ARG A 61 -14.76 10.88 -10.38
C ARG A 61 -15.13 9.79 -9.39
N GLU A 62 -14.79 8.55 -9.70
CA GLU A 62 -15.01 7.43 -8.79
C GLU A 62 -14.17 7.61 -7.52
N MET A 63 -12.87 7.90 -7.66
CA MET A 63 -12.00 8.17 -6.51
C MET A 63 -12.52 9.33 -5.66
N THR A 64 -13.02 10.39 -6.29
CA THR A 64 -13.67 11.51 -5.59
C THR A 64 -14.88 11.01 -4.79
N ASN A 65 -15.76 10.22 -5.38
CA ASN A 65 -16.92 9.67 -4.67
C ASN A 65 -16.51 8.80 -3.48
N MET A 66 -15.49 7.95 -3.65
CA MET A 66 -14.94 7.13 -2.57
C MET A 66 -14.40 8.00 -1.42
N ILE A 67 -13.60 9.03 -1.75
CA ILE A 67 -13.05 9.96 -0.75
C ILE A 67 -14.18 10.69 -0.02
N LEU A 68 -15.24 11.10 -0.72
CA LEU A 68 -16.32 11.89 -0.12
C LEU A 68 -17.31 11.08 0.71
N SER A 69 -17.52 9.80 0.39
CA SER A 69 -18.68 9.04 0.86
C SER A 69 -18.35 7.67 1.46
N ASP A 70 -17.30 6.99 0.99
CA ASP A 70 -17.08 5.58 1.35
C ASP A 70 -16.33 5.45 2.67
N ASP A 71 -16.69 4.44 3.46
CA ASP A 71 -15.94 4.06 4.64
C ASP A 71 -14.67 3.28 4.26
N VAL A 72 -13.62 3.45 5.06
CA VAL A 72 -12.36 2.71 4.84
C VAL A 72 -12.53 1.22 5.15
N THR A 73 -12.10 0.38 4.21
CA THR A 73 -12.07 -1.09 4.33
C THR A 73 -10.65 -1.59 4.57
N PHE A 74 -10.48 -2.87 4.95
CA PHE A 74 -9.17 -3.43 5.29
C PHE A 74 -9.08 -4.88 4.77
N ASP A 75 -8.06 -5.18 3.96
CA ASP A 75 -7.90 -6.50 3.31
C ASP A 75 -7.13 -7.51 4.17
N THR A 76 -6.25 -7.04 5.06
CA THR A 76 -5.38 -7.88 5.89
C THR A 76 -5.74 -7.85 7.38
N TYR A 77 -5.16 -8.79 8.15
CA TYR A 77 -5.26 -8.86 9.62
C TYR A 77 -4.44 -7.74 10.28
N ILE A 78 -4.95 -6.52 10.22
CA ILE A 78 -4.49 -5.42 11.07
C ILE A 78 -5.12 -5.56 12.46
N THR A 79 -4.35 -5.23 13.51
CA THR A 79 -4.86 -5.24 14.88
C THR A 79 -6.10 -4.33 15.00
N SER A 80 -7.07 -4.74 15.81
CA SER A 80 -8.30 -3.93 16.02
C SER A 80 -8.02 -2.49 16.46
N PRO A 81 -7.05 -2.21 17.36
CA PRO A 81 -6.71 -0.83 17.74
C PRO A 81 -6.19 0.03 16.58
N ALA A 82 -5.42 -0.52 15.64
CA ALA A 82 -4.95 0.26 14.49
C ALA A 82 -6.10 0.60 13.53
N ARG A 83 -7.01 -0.37 13.28
CA ARG A 83 -8.19 -0.14 12.43
C ARG A 83 -9.10 0.94 13.01
N GLU A 84 -9.29 0.93 14.32
CA GLU A 84 -10.06 1.94 15.04
C GLU A 84 -9.44 3.34 14.86
N LEU A 85 -8.13 3.47 15.10
CA LEU A 85 -7.43 4.73 14.92
C LEU A 85 -7.53 5.25 13.48
N ILE A 86 -7.28 4.40 12.49
CA ILE A 86 -7.34 4.78 11.06
C ILE A 86 -8.75 5.24 10.69
N ARG A 87 -9.80 4.51 11.09
CA ARG A 87 -11.19 4.93 10.85
C ARG A 87 -11.47 6.28 11.46
N TRP A 88 -11.02 6.53 12.69
CA TRP A 88 -11.24 7.80 13.37
C TRP A 88 -10.55 8.97 12.65
N MET A 89 -9.31 8.77 12.19
CA MET A 89 -8.55 9.75 11.41
C MET A 89 -9.19 10.04 10.04
N LEU A 90 -9.79 9.02 9.41
CA LEU A 90 -10.42 9.11 8.08
C LEU A 90 -11.91 9.48 8.10
N MET A 91 -12.41 10.00 9.23
CA MET A 91 -13.78 10.51 9.32
C MET A 91 -14.02 11.62 8.28
N LYS A 92 -15.13 11.52 7.54
CA LYS A 92 -15.45 12.48 6.47
C LYS A 92 -15.74 13.88 7.02
N ASN A 93 -16.38 13.95 8.18
CA ASN A 93 -16.60 15.21 8.89
C ASN A 93 -15.33 15.60 9.66
N PRO A 94 -14.70 16.75 9.35
CA PRO A 94 -13.46 17.19 10.00
C PRO A 94 -13.62 17.45 11.51
N ALA A 95 -14.84 17.67 12.01
CA ALA A 95 -15.11 17.86 13.44
C ALA A 95 -15.15 16.55 14.24
N GLN A 96 -15.30 15.41 13.56
CA GLN A 96 -15.31 14.08 14.18
C GLN A 96 -13.93 13.42 14.19
N ARG A 97 -12.94 14.02 13.51
CA ARG A 97 -11.56 13.55 13.50
C ARG A 97 -10.88 13.82 14.84
N PRO A 98 -9.91 12.98 15.25
CA PRO A 98 -9.13 13.22 16.44
C PRO A 98 -8.19 14.41 16.27
N THR A 99 -7.87 15.04 17.38
CA THR A 99 -6.70 15.93 17.50
C THR A 99 -5.41 15.12 17.54
N LEU A 100 -4.28 15.76 17.23
CA LEU A 100 -2.96 15.10 17.34
C LEU A 100 -2.66 14.59 18.76
N ASP A 101 -3.10 15.31 19.80
CA ASP A 101 -2.91 14.87 21.18
C ASP A 101 -3.75 13.63 21.50
N GLN A 102 -4.96 13.51 20.94
CA GLN A 102 -5.75 12.29 21.03
C GLN A 102 -5.10 11.12 20.28
N ILE A 103 -4.54 11.37 19.08
CA ILE A 103 -3.81 10.34 18.31
C ILE A 103 -2.61 9.84 19.11
N LYS A 104 -1.77 10.74 19.64
CA LYS A 104 -0.60 10.39 20.46
C LYS A 104 -0.96 9.56 21.68
N ASN A 105 -2.15 9.79 22.25
CA ASN A 105 -2.63 9.08 23.42
C ASN A 105 -3.46 7.83 23.10
N HIS A 106 -3.69 7.53 21.82
CA HIS A 106 -4.43 6.35 21.40
C HIS A 106 -3.69 5.07 21.79
N SER A 107 -4.45 4.04 22.19
CA SER A 107 -3.92 2.75 22.65
C SER A 107 -2.91 2.16 21.66
N TRP A 108 -3.26 2.13 20.37
CA TRP A 108 -2.38 1.62 19.32
C TRP A 108 -1.02 2.35 19.21
N VAL A 109 -0.99 3.67 19.46
CA VAL A 109 0.25 4.45 19.39
C VAL A 109 1.09 4.28 20.65
N ARG A 110 0.43 4.11 21.79
CA ARG A 110 1.08 3.91 23.10
C ARG A 110 1.43 2.46 23.40
N GLU A 111 0.94 1.51 22.61
CA GLU A 111 1.27 0.11 22.76
C GLU A 111 2.79 -0.06 22.58
N GLU A 112 3.45 -0.47 23.66
CA GLU A 112 4.84 -0.95 23.61
C GLU A 112 4.92 -2.03 22.52
N PRO A 113 5.85 -1.92 21.56
CA PRO A 113 6.00 -2.94 20.54
C PRO A 113 6.28 -4.27 21.24
N LYS A 114 5.28 -5.17 21.25
CA LYS A 114 5.45 -6.54 21.72
C LYS A 114 6.62 -7.10 20.93
N SER A 115 7.74 -7.36 21.63
CA SER A 115 9.04 -7.73 21.09
C SER A 115 8.96 -8.12 19.62
N PHE A 116 9.40 -7.24 18.72
CA PHE A 116 9.44 -7.54 17.28
C PHE A 116 10.19 -8.86 17.15
N LYS A 117 9.47 -9.95 16.92
CA LYS A 117 10.09 -11.21 16.54
C LYS A 117 10.41 -10.99 15.07
N PRO A 118 11.68 -10.73 14.70
CA PRO A 118 12.01 -10.67 13.28
C PRO A 118 11.40 -11.91 12.65
N MET A 119 10.57 -11.68 11.63
CA MET A 119 9.96 -12.76 10.89
C MET A 119 11.12 -13.69 10.53
N SER A 120 11.15 -14.90 11.11
CA SER A 120 12.23 -15.83 10.82
C SER A 120 12.29 -15.93 9.30
N PRO A 121 13.47 -15.80 8.66
CA PRO A 121 13.57 -15.88 7.21
C PRO A 121 12.73 -17.07 6.76
N LEU A 122 11.76 -16.86 5.86
CA LEU A 122 10.91 -17.95 5.36
C LEU A 122 11.85 -19.03 4.83
N LYS A 123 12.09 -20.07 5.64
CA LYS A 123 13.00 -21.17 5.31
C LYS A 123 12.56 -21.85 4.00
N HIS A 124 11.28 -21.73 3.66
CA HIS A 124 10.67 -22.28 2.45
C HIS A 124 10.86 -21.41 1.19
N THR A 125 11.04 -20.09 1.30
CA THR A 125 11.21 -19.22 0.12
C THR A 125 12.60 -19.36 -0.49
N VAL A 126 13.63 -19.50 0.34
CA VAL A 126 15.02 -19.69 -0.12
C VAL A 126 15.21 -21.07 -0.77
N SER A 127 14.59 -22.12 -0.22
CA SER A 127 14.63 -23.48 -0.78
C SER A 127 14.00 -23.54 -2.17
N ARG A 128 12.84 -22.89 -2.33
CA ARG A 128 12.12 -22.85 -3.61
C ARG A 128 12.90 -22.07 -4.67
N LEU A 129 13.57 -20.97 -4.30
CA LEU A 129 14.43 -20.19 -5.20
C LEU A 129 15.67 -20.99 -5.65
N LYS A 130 16.25 -21.80 -4.76
CA LYS A 130 17.37 -22.70 -5.11
C LYS A 130 16.94 -23.86 -6.02
N GLU A 131 15.75 -24.41 -5.80
CA GLU A 131 15.18 -25.46 -6.66
C GLU A 131 14.81 -24.92 -8.05
N THR A 132 14.18 -23.74 -8.14
CA THR A 132 13.85 -23.13 -9.44
C THR A 132 15.11 -22.73 -10.23
N ALA A 133 16.15 -22.24 -9.57
CA ALA A 133 17.44 -21.93 -10.20
C ALA A 133 18.18 -23.20 -10.69
N ARG A 134 18.05 -24.32 -9.96
CA ARG A 134 18.63 -25.62 -10.34
C ARG A 134 17.84 -26.28 -11.48
N ALA A 135 16.52 -26.11 -11.54
CA ALA A 135 15.67 -26.59 -12.62
C ALA A 135 15.88 -25.84 -13.95
N SER A 136 16.26 -24.56 -13.90
CA SER A 136 16.57 -23.74 -15.09
C SER A 136 17.95 -23.98 -15.71
N LEU A 137 18.82 -24.77 -15.06
CA LEU A 137 20.18 -25.09 -15.53
C LEU A 137 20.30 -26.55 -16.01
N SER A 138 19.26 -27.10 -16.65
CA SER A 138 19.48 -28.32 -17.44
C SER A 138 20.20 -27.95 -18.75
N PRO A 139 21.32 -28.61 -19.11
CA PRO A 139 21.99 -28.34 -20.38
C PRO A 139 21.06 -28.69 -21.53
N VAL A 140 20.88 -27.75 -22.46
CA VAL A 140 20.29 -28.00 -23.78
C VAL A 140 21.09 -29.15 -24.43
N GLN A 141 20.56 -30.37 -24.34
CA GLN A 141 21.15 -31.54 -24.96
C GLN A 141 21.04 -31.38 -26.49
N SER A 142 22.16 -30.96 -27.06
CA SER A 142 22.60 -31.11 -28.44
C SER A 142 21.84 -32.21 -29.21
N ARG A 143 20.89 -31.81 -30.08
CA ARG A 143 20.44 -32.68 -31.18
C ARG A 143 21.55 -32.73 -32.23
N ARG A 144 22.53 -33.62 -32.05
CA ARG A 144 23.32 -34.16 -33.17
C ARG A 144 22.38 -35.04 -33.99
N ARG A 145 21.86 -34.54 -35.11
CA ARG A 145 21.35 -35.44 -36.16
C ARG A 145 22.54 -35.99 -36.93
N ALA A 146 22.81 -37.27 -36.71
CA ALA A 146 23.59 -38.07 -37.62
C ALA A 146 22.91 -38.10 -39.01
N ARG A 147 23.69 -37.83 -40.06
CA ARG A 147 23.43 -38.33 -41.41
C ARG A 147 24.73 -38.93 -41.93
N ALA A 148 24.80 -40.25 -41.81
CA ALA A 148 25.56 -41.16 -42.67
C ALA A 148 24.46 -42.07 -43.28
N SER A 149 24.46 -42.56 -44.51
CA SER A 149 25.38 -42.53 -45.66
C SER A 149 24.59 -43.07 -46.88
N VAL A 150 25.23 -43.07 -48.06
CA VAL A 150 24.98 -43.93 -49.24
C VAL A 150 23.98 -43.43 -50.30
N ALA A 151 24.51 -42.84 -51.37
CA ALA A 151 24.67 -43.47 -52.69
C ALA A 151 25.52 -42.55 -53.60
#